data_AF-A0A538TXV3-F1
#
_entry.id   AF-A0A538TXV3-F1
#
_cell.length_a   1.000
_cell.length_b   1.000
_cell.length_c   1.000
_cell.angle_alpha   90.00
_cell.angle_beta   90.00
_cell.angle_gamma   90.00
#
_symmetry.space_group_name_H-M   'P 1'
#
loop_
_entity.id
_entity.type
_entity.pdbx_description
1 polymer ?
#
loop_
_entity_poly.entity_id
_entity_poly.type
_entity_poly.pdbx_seq_one_letter_code
_entity_poly.pdbx_strand_id
1 'polypeptide(L)'
;MTLTAPQAWIDRLEPYRDELPGFLLVASLALVPGTDGQEPAVVVARTPFARCERCWTYRADVAAEGPTAGLCRRCTGVLTTTGRSAGG
;
A
#
# COMPACT_ATOMS: atom_id res chain seq x y z
N MET A 1 -0.70 7.56 5.55
CA MET A 1 -1.67 7.84 6.63
C MET A 1 -1.10 7.28 7.92
N THR A 2 -1.31 7.96 9.04
CA THR A 2 -0.96 7.46 10.36
C THR A 2 -2.24 7.33 11.18
N LEU A 3 -2.45 6.16 11.77
CA LEU A 3 -3.49 5.89 12.75
C LEU A 3 -2.81 5.78 14.11
N THR A 4 -3.14 6.68 15.02
CA THR A 4 -2.79 6.58 16.44
C THR A 4 -4.00 6.05 17.20
N ALA A 5 -3.88 4.90 17.86
CA ALA A 5 -5.02 4.23 18.51
C ALA A 5 -4.58 3.42 19.75
N PRO A 6 -5.50 3.03 20.65
CA PRO A 6 -5.18 2.18 21.79
C PRO A 6 -4.43 0.90 21.39
N GLN A 7 -3.53 0.40 22.25
CA GLN A 7 -2.70 -0.78 21.96
C GLN A 7 -3.53 -1.99 21.48
N ALA A 8 -4.68 -2.23 22.10
CA ALA A 8 -5.58 -3.33 21.72
C ALA A 8 -6.06 -3.25 20.25
N TRP A 9 -6.19 -2.04 19.69
CA TRP A 9 -6.51 -1.86 18.27
C TRP A 9 -5.31 -2.19 17.39
N ILE A 10 -4.13 -1.72 17.78
CA ILE A 10 -2.88 -1.99 17.06
C ILE A 10 -2.66 -3.50 16.99
N ASP A 11 -2.75 -4.21 18.11
CA ASP A 11 -2.60 -5.67 18.17
C ASP A 11 -3.62 -6.40 17.29
N ARG A 12 -4.85 -5.87 17.20
CA ARG A 12 -5.91 -6.45 16.38
C ARG A 12 -5.69 -6.21 14.88
N LEU A 13 -5.09 -5.08 14.53
CA LEU A 13 -4.87 -4.64 13.14
C LEU A 13 -3.55 -5.17 12.56
N GLU A 14 -2.53 -5.39 13.39
CA GLU A 14 -1.19 -5.83 12.98
C GLU A 14 -1.18 -7.05 12.04
N PRO A 15 -2.01 -8.10 12.25
CA PRO A 15 -2.05 -9.25 11.33
C PRO A 15 -2.47 -8.90 9.90
N TYR A 16 -3.11 -7.74 9.68
CA TYR A 16 -3.62 -7.27 8.38
C TYR A 16 -2.82 -6.08 7.83
N ARG A 17 -1.64 -5.79 8.41
CA ARG A 17 -0.82 -4.61 8.09
C ARG A 17 -0.58 -4.38 6.60
N ASP A 18 -0.45 -5.45 5.81
CA ASP A 18 -0.13 -5.36 4.39
C ASP A 18 -1.38 -5.15 3.51
N GLU A 19 -2.55 -5.59 3.98
CA GLU A 19 -3.84 -5.43 3.29
C GLU A 19 -4.54 -4.13 3.65
N LEU A 20 -4.34 -3.61 4.86
CA LEU A 20 -5.01 -2.40 5.36
C LEU A 20 -4.88 -1.17 4.45
N PRO A 21 -3.72 -0.85 3.84
CA PRO A 21 -3.65 0.25 2.88
C PRO A 21 -4.63 0.07 1.70
N GLY A 22 -4.83 -1.16 1.25
CA GLY A 22 -5.79 -1.49 0.20
C GLY A 22 -7.24 -1.31 0.65
N PHE A 23 -7.59 -1.76 1.86
CA PHE A 23 -8.94 -1.57 2.40
C PHE A 23 -9.29 -0.11 2.67
N LEU A 24 -8.30 0.68 3.11
CA LEU A 24 -8.47 2.10 3.43
C LEU A 24 -8.26 3.02 2.21
N LEU A 25 -7.95 2.46 1.03
CA LEU A 25 -7.67 3.21 -0.20
C LEU A 25 -6.55 4.26 -0.03
N VAL A 26 -5.55 3.96 0.79
CA VAL A 26 -4.37 4.81 1.01
C VAL A 26 -3.10 4.18 0.46
N ALA A 27 -2.12 5.02 0.11
CA ALA A 27 -0.84 4.54 -0.41
C ALA A 27 0.02 3.82 0.64
N SER A 28 -0.12 4.20 1.91
CA SER A 28 0.56 3.59 3.05
C SER A 28 -0.16 3.89 4.36
N LEU A 29 0.01 3.00 5.33
CA LEU A 29 -0.51 3.11 6.67
C LEU A 29 0.62 2.91 7.69
N ALA A 30 0.70 3.79 8.68
CA ALA A 30 1.46 3.59 9.90
C ALA A 30 0.48 3.39 11.06
N LEU A 31 0.65 2.31 11.81
CA LEU A 31 -0.09 2.03 13.04
C LEU A 31 0.79 2.46 14.22
N VAL A 32 0.29 3.37 15.06
CA VAL A 32 1.02 3.92 16.20
C VAL A 32 0.19 3.75 17.47
N PRO A 33 0.73 3.18 18.55
CA PRO A 33 0.01 3.12 19.81
C PRO A 33 -0.16 4.53 20.40
N GLY A 34 -1.38 4.85 20.81
CA GLY A 34 -1.72 6.05 21.57
C GLY A 34 -1.54 5.86 23.07
N THR A 35 -1.71 6.94 23.83
CA THR A 35 -1.75 6.89 25.29
C THR A 35 -3.10 6.35 25.79
N ASP A 36 -3.11 5.73 26.97
CA ASP A 36 -4.33 5.21 27.56
C ASP A 36 -5.36 6.33 27.80
N GLY A 37 -6.61 6.07 27.38
CA GLY A 37 -7.69 7.04 27.47
C GLY A 37 -7.70 8.13 26.39
N GLN A 38 -6.71 8.17 25.48
CA GLN A 38 -6.80 9.02 24.30
C GLN A 38 -7.77 8.44 23.27
N GLU A 39 -8.58 9.32 22.68
CA GLU A 39 -9.36 8.98 21.50
C GLU A 39 -8.44 8.67 20.30
N PRO A 40 -8.81 7.71 19.43
CA PRO A 40 -8.06 7.45 18.20
C PRO A 40 -7.95 8.69 17.32
N ALA A 41 -6.78 8.89 16.73
CA ALA A 41 -6.49 10.01 15.85
C ALA A 41 -5.95 9.54 14.49
N VAL A 42 -6.31 10.26 13.43
CA VAL A 42 -5.85 9.99 12.07
C VAL A 42 -5.17 11.23 11.50
N VAL A 43 -3.97 11.03 10.97
CA VAL A 43 -3.23 12.06 10.22
C VAL A 43 -3.01 11.59 8.78
N VAL A 44 -3.41 12.43 7.82
CA VAL A 44 -3.27 12.16 6.39
C VAL A 44 -2.31 13.16 5.78
N ALA A 45 -1.40 12.67 4.93
CA ALA A 45 -0.50 13.47 4.13
C ALA A 45 -0.44 12.91 2.71
N ARG A 46 -0.06 13.74 1.74
CA ARG A 46 0.21 13.28 0.38
C ARG A 46 1.37 12.29 0.40
N THR A 47 1.21 11.17 -0.32
CA THR A 47 2.26 10.18 -0.45
C THR A 47 3.39 10.69 -1.34
N PRO A 48 4.66 10.38 -1.04
CA PRO A 48 5.78 10.64 -1.95
C PRO A 48 5.90 9.59 -3.06
N PHE A 49 5.13 8.50 -2.99
CA PHE A 49 5.20 7.42 -3.96
C PHE A 49 4.69 7.83 -5.34
N ALA A 50 5.21 7.22 -6.39
CA ALA A 50 4.69 7.40 -7.73
C ALA A 50 3.40 6.59 -7.95
N ARG A 51 2.54 7.07 -8.84
CA ARG A 51 1.35 6.33 -9.30
C ARG A 51 1.78 5.26 -10.30
N CYS A 52 1.31 4.03 -10.12
CA CYS A 52 1.47 2.98 -11.12
C CYS A 52 0.53 3.23 -12.32
N GLU A 53 1.04 3.19 -13.54
CA GLU A 53 0.28 3.47 -14.76
C GLU A 53 -0.75 2.38 -15.11
N ARG A 54 -0.61 1.17 -14.57
CA ARG A 54 -1.53 0.05 -14.83
C ARG A 54 -2.64 -0.10 -13.81
N CYS A 55 -2.33 -0.07 -12.52
CA CYS A 55 -3.35 -0.25 -11.46
C CYS A 55 -3.81 1.08 -10.84
N TRP A 56 -3.20 2.20 -11.23
CA TRP A 56 -3.51 3.56 -10.77
C TRP A 56 -3.39 3.77 -9.25
N THR A 57 -2.77 2.83 -8.54
CA THR A 57 -2.43 2.96 -7.12
C THR A 57 -1.05 3.58 -6.97
N TYR A 58 -0.87 4.42 -5.94
CA TYR A 58 0.44 4.94 -5.55
C TYR A 58 1.23 3.88 -4.80
N ARG A 59 2.45 3.56 -5.24
CA ARG A 59 3.24 2.46 -4.68
C ARG A 59 4.73 2.81 -4.58
N ALA A 60 5.37 2.38 -3.49
CA ALA A 60 6.79 2.61 -3.25
C ALA A 60 7.70 1.89 -4.26
N ASP A 61 7.19 0.87 -4.94
CA ASP A 61 7.91 -0.04 -5.83
C ASP A 61 7.59 0.20 -7.32
N VAL A 62 7.11 1.39 -7.69
CA VAL A 62 7.01 1.79 -9.10
C VAL A 62 8.42 1.97 -9.65
N ALA A 63 8.75 1.22 -10.70
CA ALA A 63 10.05 1.34 -11.36
C ALA A 63 10.17 2.72 -12.03
N ALA A 64 11.28 3.42 -11.80
CA ALA A 64 11.55 4.71 -12.41
C ALA A 64 12.03 4.58 -13.86
N GLU A 65 12.74 3.50 -14.19
CA GLU A 65 13.45 3.33 -15.45
C GLU A 65 13.36 1.89 -15.98
N GLY A 66 13.78 1.70 -17.24
CA GLY A 66 13.84 0.41 -17.90
C GLY A 66 12.50 -0.07 -18.49
N PRO A 67 12.42 -1.32 -18.96
CA PRO A 67 11.26 -1.86 -19.69
C PRO A 67 9.95 -1.89 -18.89
N THR A 68 10.03 -1.77 -17.56
CA THR A 68 8.87 -1.74 -16.67
C THR A 68 8.65 -0.38 -16.01
N ALA A 69 9.30 0.68 -16.51
CA ALA A 69 9.13 2.04 -15.98
C ALA A 69 7.65 2.41 -15.89
N GLY A 70 7.25 3.02 -14.77
CA GLY A 70 5.86 3.37 -14.47
C GLY A 70 4.98 2.23 -13.94
N LEU A 71 5.51 1.01 -13.80
CA LEU A 71 4.78 -0.15 -13.27
C LEU A 71 5.31 -0.57 -11.88
N CYS A 72 4.39 -0.95 -10.98
CA CYS A 72 4.74 -1.54 -9.68
C CYS A 72 5.00 -3.06 -9.79
N ARG A 73 5.66 -3.66 -8.79
CA ARG A 73 6.04 -5.09 -8.78
C ARG A 73 4.86 -6.03 -8.98
N ARG A 74 3.69 -5.70 -8.42
CA ARG A 74 2.46 -6.50 -8.62
C ARG A 74 2.05 -6.53 -10.08
N CYS A 75 2.07 -5.36 -10.73
CA CYS A 75 1.67 -5.22 -12.12
C CYS A 75 2.67 -5.91 -13.06
N THR A 76 3.97 -5.81 -12.80
CA THR A 76 4.99 -6.51 -13.60
C THR A 76 4.88 -8.03 -13.42
N GLY A 77 4.72 -8.51 -12.17
CA GLY A 77 4.54 -9.94 -11.88
C GLY A 77 3.39 -10.57 -12.66
N VAL A 78 2.22 -9.92 -12.71
CA VAL A 78 1.08 -10.39 -13.50
C VAL A 78 1.42 -10.47 -15.00
N LEU A 79 2.10 -9.47 -15.57
CA LEU A 79 2.47 -9.50 -17.00
C LEU A 79 3.44 -10.64 -17.31
N THR A 80 4.38 -10.92 -16.43
CA THR A 80 5.33 -12.03 -16.61
C THR A 80 4.68 -13.40 -16.45
N THR A 81 3.70 -13.54 -15.56
CA THR A 81 2.97 -14.81 -15.37
C THR A 81 2.01 -15.08 -16.53
N THR A 82 1.40 -14.05 -17.12
CA THR A 82 0.51 -14.19 -18.29
C THR A 82 1.28 -14.35 -19.62
N GLY A 83 2.62 -14.25 -19.61
CA GLY A 83 3.49 -14.34 -20.79
C GLY A 83 3.64 -15.73 -21.44
N ARG A 84 2.77 -16.71 -21.16
CA ARG A 84 2.74 -17.98 -21.90
C ARG A 84 1.33 -18.54 -22.04
N SER A 85 0.48 -17.86 -22.81
CA SER A 85 -0.73 -18.45 -23.37
C SER A 85 -1.02 -17.81 -24.73
N ALA A 86 -0.56 -18.50 -25.78
CA ALA A 86 -1.05 -18.54 -27.15
C ALA A 86 -1.54 -17.22 -27.80
N GLY A 87 -0.64 -16.56 -28.53
CA GLY A 87 -0.98 -16.08 -29.87
C GLY A 87 -0.68 -17.20 -30.85
N GLY A 88 -1.74 -17.85 -31.36
CA GLY A 88 -1.73 -18.92 -32.34
C GLY A 88 -3.15 -19.16 -32.82
#